data_AF-A0A7S2J6X7-F1
#
_entry.id   AF-A0A7S2J6X7-F1
#
_cell.length_a   1.000
_cell.length_b   1.000
_cell.length_c   1.000
_cell.angle_alpha   90.00
_cell.angle_beta   90.00
_cell.angle_gamma   90.00
#
_symmetry.space_group_name_H-M   'P 1'
#
loop_
_entity.id
_entity.type
_entity.pdbx_description
1 polymer ?
#
loop_
_entity_poly.entity_id
_entity_poly.type
_entity_poly.pdbx_seq_one_letter_code
_entity_poly.pdbx_strand_id
1 'polypeptide(L)'
;MRLCESFREAFACEELRWAAAHYWSRAVSVGPPALAAGYHALLPGVDLLNYAAESENFFQLAGGTILYIAGQDYAEGQEVRDAYGGGKNDTYTLTHYGFLHEDELQSFVSLRPAVRRDEHRRLKRRILRTRPAAE
;
A
#
# COMPACT_ATOMS: atom_id res chain seq x y z
N MET A 1 -12.53 15.01 0.98
CA MET A 1 -13.27 16.14 1.61
C MET A 1 -14.78 15.90 1.77
N ARG A 2 -15.43 15.02 0.99
CA ARG A 2 -16.85 14.65 1.17
C ARG A 2 -17.18 13.90 2.47
N LEU A 3 -16.20 13.23 3.09
CA LEU A 3 -16.38 12.45 4.32
C LEU A 3 -16.80 13.30 5.52
N CYS A 4 -16.23 14.49 5.71
CA CYS A 4 -16.59 15.35 6.84
C CYS A 4 -18.03 15.88 6.72
N GLU A 5 -18.51 16.12 5.50
CA GLU A 5 -19.87 16.60 5.27
C GLU A 5 -20.91 15.53 5.65
N SER A 6 -20.61 14.26 5.38
CA SER A 6 -21.49 13.12 5.69
C SER A 6 -21.65 12.82 7.18
N PHE A 7 -20.69 13.21 8.03
CA PHE A 7 -20.65 12.80 9.45
C PHE A 7 -20.57 13.98 10.44
N ARG A 8 -20.76 15.21 9.96
CA ARG A 8 -20.61 16.45 10.75
C ARG A 8 -21.45 16.52 12.03
N GLU A 9 -22.54 15.75 12.10
CA GLU A 9 -23.47 15.73 13.24
C GLU A 9 -23.02 14.77 14.35
N ALA A 10 -22.13 13.81 14.03
CA ALA A 10 -21.67 12.78 14.95
C ALA A 10 -20.20 12.98 15.39
N PHE A 11 -19.36 13.57 14.55
CA PHE A 11 -17.93 13.72 14.81
C PHE A 11 -17.40 15.06 14.32
N ALA A 12 -16.36 15.58 15.00
CA ALA A 12 -15.60 16.68 14.46
C ALA A 12 -14.83 16.25 13.21
N CYS A 13 -14.70 17.13 12.22
CA CYS A 13 -13.95 16.81 11.00
C CYS A 13 -12.48 16.46 11.29
N GLU A 14 -11.92 17.01 12.36
CA GLU A 14 -10.57 16.67 12.82
C GLU A 14 -10.46 15.23 13.32
N GLU A 15 -11.43 14.75 14.10
CA GLU A 15 -11.46 13.36 14.58
C GLU A 15 -11.56 12.37 13.43
N LEU A 16 -12.39 12.66 12.42
CA LEU A 16 -12.50 11.83 11.23
C LEU A 16 -11.20 11.81 10.41
N ARG A 17 -10.51 12.95 10.31
CA ARG A 17 -9.20 13.02 9.65
C ARG A 17 -8.15 12.23 10.41
N TRP A 18 -8.12 12.36 11.74
CA TRP A 18 -7.21 11.62 12.60
C TRP A 18 -7.46 10.11 12.50
N ALA A 19 -8.71 9.67 12.60
CA ALA A 19 -9.08 8.26 12.47
C ALA A 19 -8.73 7.69 11.09
N ALA A 20 -8.99 8.43 10.02
CA ALA A 20 -8.62 8.03 8.67
C ALA A 20 -7.09 7.94 8.50
N ALA A 21 -6.33 8.93 8.99
CA ALA A 21 -4.87 8.90 8.94
C ALA A 21 -4.31 7.71 9.72
N HIS A 22 -4.86 7.43 10.91
CA HIS A 22 -4.46 6.28 11.72
C HIS A 22 -4.75 4.95 11.01
N TYR A 23 -5.95 4.80 10.44
CA TYR A 23 -6.29 3.62 9.65
C TYR A 23 -5.35 3.42 8.46
N TRP A 24 -5.17 4.44 7.61
CA TRP A 24 -4.37 4.28 6.39
C TRP A 24 -2.88 4.05 6.64
N SER A 25 -2.35 4.56 7.75
CA SER A 25 -0.92 4.40 8.08
C SER A 25 -0.60 3.13 8.86
N ARG A 26 -1.59 2.46 9.49
CA ARG A 26 -1.34 1.34 10.41
C ARG A 26 -2.16 0.08 10.14
N ALA A 27 -3.23 0.15 9.34
CA ALA A 27 -4.06 -1.02 9.07
C ALA A 27 -3.33 -2.01 8.14
N VAL A 28 -3.34 -3.28 8.52
CA VAL A 28 -2.76 -4.38 7.76
C VAL A 28 -3.88 -5.21 7.14
N SER A 29 -3.67 -5.66 5.90
CA SER A 29 -4.56 -6.62 5.25
C SER A 29 -4.28 -8.03 5.80
N VAL A 30 -5.28 -8.61 6.46
CA VAL A 30 -5.22 -9.92 7.11
C VAL A 30 -6.17 -10.89 6.40
N GLY A 31 -5.65 -12.00 5.91
CA GLY A 31 -6.45 -13.06 5.31
C GLY A 31 -5.58 -14.09 4.60
N PRO A 32 -6.05 -15.34 4.45
CA PRO A 32 -5.32 -16.32 3.67
C PRO A 32 -5.30 -15.90 2.20
N PRO A 33 -4.17 -16.07 1.48
CA PRO A 33 -4.05 -15.70 0.07
C PRO A 33 -5.15 -16.28 -0.84
N ALA A 34 -5.76 -17.40 -0.41
CA ALA A 34 -6.76 -18.14 -1.16
C ALA A 34 -8.22 -17.66 -0.96
N LEU A 35 -8.52 -16.83 0.04
CA LEU A 35 -9.87 -16.27 0.23
C LEU A 35 -9.92 -14.83 -0.27
N ALA A 36 -10.80 -14.58 -1.24
CA ALA A 36 -10.99 -13.28 -1.90
C ALA A 36 -11.46 -12.13 -0.99
N ALA A 37 -11.70 -12.39 0.31
CA ALA A 37 -12.10 -11.39 1.29
C ALA A 37 -11.17 -11.47 2.51
N GLY A 38 -9.98 -10.91 2.39
CA GLY A 38 -9.23 -10.47 3.56
C GLY A 38 -9.97 -9.34 4.29
N TYR A 39 -9.62 -9.08 5.54
CA TYR A 39 -10.09 -7.94 6.30
C TYR A 39 -8.91 -7.04 6.69
N HIS A 40 -9.20 -5.81 7.10
CA HIS A 40 -8.18 -4.92 7.63
C HIS A 40 -8.20 -4.95 9.17
N ALA A 41 -7.02 -4.96 9.77
CA ALA A 41 -6.88 -4.92 11.22
C ALA A 41 -5.79 -3.95 11.65
N LEU A 42 -6.00 -3.30 12.79
CA LEU A 42 -4.93 -2.64 13.55
C LEU A 42 -4.33 -3.68 14.49
N LEU A 43 -3.01 -3.85 14.42
CA LEU A 43 -2.28 -4.91 15.12
C LEU A 43 -1.33 -4.27 16.14
N PRO A 44 -1.75 -4.08 17.41
CA PRO A 44 -0.93 -3.43 18.41
C PRO A 44 0.43 -4.11 18.55
N GLY A 45 1.51 -3.32 18.53
CA GLY A 45 2.89 -3.79 18.64
C GLY A 45 3.54 -4.00 17.28
N VAL A 46 2.90 -4.74 16.38
CA VAL A 46 3.37 -4.86 14.98
C VAL A 46 3.26 -3.52 14.26
N ASP A 47 2.21 -2.77 14.55
CA ASP A 47 1.98 -1.43 14.03
C ASP A 47 3.02 -0.39 14.48
N LEU A 48 3.92 -0.71 15.42
CA LEU A 48 5.01 0.16 15.85
C LEU A 48 6.31 -0.04 15.05
N LEU A 49 6.42 -1.12 14.28
CA LEU A 49 7.60 -1.39 13.46
C LEU A 49 7.72 -0.33 12.37
N ASN A 50 8.91 0.24 12.18
CA ASN A 50 9.15 1.23 11.13
C ASN A 50 9.37 0.57 9.77
N TYR A 51 9.16 1.34 8.70
CA TYR A 51 9.38 0.89 7.33
C TYR A 51 10.85 0.52 7.06
N ALA A 52 11.09 -0.53 6.29
CA ALA A 52 12.32 -0.79 5.56
C ALA A 52 11.96 -1.15 4.11
N ALA A 53 12.78 -0.73 3.14
CA ALA A 53 12.55 -1.05 1.72
C ALA A 53 12.58 -2.57 1.46
N GLU A 54 13.42 -3.27 2.21
CA GLU A 54 13.55 -4.73 2.18
C GLU A 54 13.38 -5.26 3.61
N SER A 55 12.56 -6.27 3.76
CA SER A 55 12.33 -7.00 5.00
C SER A 55 12.03 -8.44 4.64
N GLU A 56 12.71 -9.36 5.32
CA GLU A 56 12.40 -10.79 5.23
C GLU A 56 11.34 -11.21 6.25
N ASN A 57 10.91 -10.29 7.11
CA ASN A 57 9.88 -10.58 8.11
C ASN A 57 8.53 -10.86 7.44
N PHE A 58 7.75 -11.71 8.07
CA PHE A 58 6.44 -12.08 7.57
C PHE A 58 5.49 -12.38 8.71
N PHE A 59 4.20 -12.34 8.41
CA PHE A 59 3.18 -12.78 9.34
C PHE A 59 2.47 -14.03 8.85
N GLN A 60 2.01 -14.84 9.79
CA GLN A 60 1.18 -16.01 9.52
C GLN A 60 -0.07 -15.98 10.40
N LEU A 61 -1.19 -16.37 9.81
CA LEU A 61 -2.41 -16.66 10.56
C LEU A 61 -2.34 -18.08 11.12
N ALA A 62 -2.35 -18.21 12.44
CA ALA A 62 -2.39 -19.48 13.15
C ALA A 62 -3.66 -19.52 14.00
N GLY A 63 -4.74 -20.04 13.41
CA GLY A 63 -6.07 -20.01 14.02
C GLY A 63 -6.59 -18.58 14.15
N GLY A 64 -6.87 -18.15 15.38
CA GLY A 64 -7.34 -16.79 15.70
C GLY A 64 -6.23 -15.78 16.00
N THR A 65 -4.96 -16.16 15.83
CA THR A 65 -3.80 -15.36 16.19
C THR A 65 -2.96 -15.00 14.97
N ILE A 66 -2.37 -13.81 14.98
CA ILE A 66 -1.35 -13.40 14.01
C ILE A 66 0.00 -13.62 14.66
N LEU A 67 0.82 -14.44 14.01
CA LEU A 67 2.22 -14.66 14.37
C LEU A 67 3.07 -13.74 13.50
N TYR A 68 3.90 -12.91 14.12
CA TYR A 68 4.92 -12.14 13.43
C TYR A 68 6.26 -12.86 13.58
N ILE A 69 6.92 -13.15 12.47
CA ILE A 69 8.12 -13.98 12.43
C ILE A 69 9.25 -13.15 11.83
N ALA A 70 10.36 -13.07 12.56
CA ALA A 70 11.59 -12.49 12.06
C ALA A 70 12.14 -13.38 10.94
N GLY A 71 12.34 -12.80 9.76
CA GLY A 71 12.94 -13.50 8.62
C GLY A 71 14.47 -13.49 8.64
N GLN A 72 15.05 -12.63 9.47
CA GLN A 72 16.48 -12.42 9.60
C GLN A 72 16.89 -12.33 11.07
N ASP A 73 18.19 -12.46 11.33
CA ASP A 73 18.75 -12.27 12.66
C ASP A 73 18.77 -10.77 13.03
N TYR A 74 18.49 -10.48 14.30
CA TYR A 74 18.59 -9.14 14.88
C TYR A 74 19.55 -9.18 16.08
N ALA A 75 20.54 -8.29 16.06
CA ALA A 75 21.43 -8.10 17.21
C ALA A 75 20.72 -7.36 18.34
N GLU A 76 21.22 -7.50 19.57
CA GLU A 76 20.73 -6.72 20.69
C GLU A 76 20.87 -5.20 20.41
N GLY A 77 19.80 -4.44 20.65
CA GLY A 77 19.74 -3.01 20.36
C GLY A 77 19.51 -2.65 18.89
N GLN A 78 19.46 -3.62 17.97
CA GLN A 78 19.08 -3.38 16.58
C GLN A 78 17.58 -3.12 16.47
N GLU A 79 17.20 -2.10 15.69
CA GLU A 79 15.81 -1.84 15.39
C GLU A 79 15.23 -2.94 14.49
N VAL A 80 14.06 -3.46 14.88
CA VAL A 80 13.25 -4.34 14.04
C VAL A 80 12.37 -3.48 13.14
N ARG A 81 12.52 -3.65 11.83
CA ARG A 81 11.80 -2.90 10.79
C ARG A 81 11.06 -3.86 9.87
N ASP A 82 10.07 -3.37 9.13
CA ASP A 82 9.31 -4.19 8.20
C ASP A 82 9.05 -3.49 6.86
N ALA A 83 8.85 -4.28 5.80
CA ALA A 83 8.44 -3.79 4.51
C ALA A 83 6.93 -3.56 4.54
N TYR A 84 6.55 -2.28 4.46
CA TYR A 84 5.15 -1.95 4.22
C TYR A 84 4.83 -2.32 2.77
N GLY A 85 3.58 -2.68 2.49
CA GLY A 85 3.17 -2.94 1.10
C GLY A 85 3.50 -1.74 0.19
N GLY A 86 3.60 -1.98 -1.12
CA GLY A 86 3.70 -0.92 -2.14
C GLY A 86 4.99 -0.08 -2.14
N GLY A 87 5.92 -0.42 -3.04
CA GLY A 87 7.20 0.30 -3.21
C GLY A 87 7.07 1.61 -4.02
N LYS A 88 6.27 2.58 -3.57
CA LYS A 88 6.12 3.83 -4.33
C LYS A 88 5.95 5.06 -3.46
N ASN A 89 6.93 5.96 -3.56
CA ASN A 89 7.05 7.13 -2.69
C ASN A 89 5.85 8.09 -2.76
N ASP A 90 5.40 8.45 -3.96
CA ASP A 90 4.37 9.49 -4.15
C ASP A 90 2.95 8.98 -3.85
N THR A 91 2.59 7.80 -4.36
CA THR A 91 1.21 7.29 -4.30
C THR A 91 0.96 6.33 -3.16
N TYR A 92 2.01 5.77 -2.53
CA TYR A 92 1.86 4.80 -1.45
C TYR A 92 2.42 5.33 -0.13
N THR A 93 3.74 5.46 0.02
CA THR A 93 4.36 5.84 1.32
C THR A 93 3.96 7.25 1.76
N LEU A 94 4.03 8.26 0.87
CA LEU A 94 3.64 9.63 1.24
C LEU A 94 2.14 9.75 1.50
N THR A 95 1.33 9.19 0.60
CA THR A 95 -0.13 9.38 0.64
C THR A 95 -0.79 8.59 1.78
N HIS A 96 -0.32 7.38 2.07
CA HIS A 96 -0.95 6.49 3.07
C HIS A 96 -0.22 6.48 4.42
N TYR A 97 1.11 6.62 4.42
CA TYR A 97 1.93 6.52 5.64
C TYR A 97 2.56 7.85 6.08
N GLY A 98 2.52 8.88 5.24
CA GLY A 98 2.95 10.23 5.61
C GLY A 98 4.46 10.46 5.62
N PHE A 99 5.25 9.64 4.93
CA PHE A 99 6.71 9.81 4.82
C PHE A 99 7.23 9.52 3.40
N LEU A 100 8.46 9.95 3.13
CA LEU A 100 9.23 9.59 1.94
C LEU A 100 10.43 8.76 2.39
N HIS A 101 10.79 7.72 1.62
CA HIS A 101 11.98 6.91 1.89
C HIS A 101 13.06 7.21 0.84
N GLU A 102 14.30 7.44 1.29
CA GLU A 102 15.40 7.85 0.40
C GLU A 102 15.78 6.75 -0.59
N ASP A 103 15.75 5.48 -0.14
CA ASP A 103 16.13 4.32 -0.95
C ASP A 103 14.94 3.62 -1.64
N GLU A 104 13.86 4.35 -1.96
CA GLU A 104 12.72 3.74 -2.68
C GLU A 104 13.05 3.52 -4.16
N LEU A 105 13.58 2.33 -4.46
CA LEU A 105 14.02 1.94 -5.79
C LEU A 105 12.88 1.66 -6.78
N GLN A 106 11.65 1.46 -6.30
CA GLN A 106 10.49 1.13 -7.13
C GLN A 106 9.61 2.35 -7.47
N SER A 107 10.09 3.56 -7.20
CA SER A 107 9.35 4.78 -7.55
C SER A 107 9.25 4.97 -9.08
N PHE A 108 8.02 5.12 -9.58
CA PHE A 108 7.75 5.39 -11.00
C PHE A 108 6.75 6.53 -11.18
N VAL A 109 6.65 7.11 -12.38
CA VAL A 109 5.58 8.09 -12.68
C VAL A 109 4.58 7.45 -13.64
N SER A 110 3.31 7.41 -13.26
CA SER A 110 2.26 6.91 -14.13
C SER A 110 1.91 7.93 -15.20
N LEU A 111 2.40 7.70 -16.42
CA LEU A 111 1.94 8.45 -17.58
C LEU A 111 0.61 7.86 -18.07
N ARG A 112 -0.34 8.74 -18.43
CA ARG A 112 -1.62 8.34 -19.05
C ARG A 112 -1.58 8.71 -20.54
N PRO A 113 -0.89 7.92 -21.39
CA PRO A 113 -0.84 8.21 -22.82
C PRO A 113 -2.24 8.07 -23.42
N ALA A 114 -2.59 9.01 -24.29
CA ALA A 114 -3.86 9.00 -25.00
C ALA A 114 -3.60 9.03 -26.50
N VAL A 115 -4.33 8.19 -27.26
CA VAL A 115 -4.30 8.27 -28.73
C VAL A 115 -5.05 9.53 -29.17
N ARG A 116 -4.30 10.49 -29.72
CA ARG A 116 -4.86 11.72 -30.30
C ARG A 116 -5.93 11.39 -31.35
N ARG A 117 -6.96 12.25 -31.42
CA ARG A 117 -7.96 12.18 -32.49
C ARG A 117 -7.40 12.84 -33.75
N ASP A 118 -6.76 12.03 -34.58
CA ASP A 118 -6.25 12.40 -35.91
C ASP A 118 -6.69 11.38 -36.96
N GLU A 119 -6.34 11.63 -38.23
CA GLU A 119 -6.63 10.74 -39.36
C GLU A 119 -6.14 9.29 -39.14
N HIS A 120 -5.08 9.09 -38.35
CA HIS A 120 -4.45 7.79 -38.15
C HIS A 120 -4.93 7.08 -36.87
N ARG A 121 -5.90 7.67 -36.15
CA ARG A 121 -6.42 7.14 -34.87
C ARG A 121 -6.84 5.68 -34.94
N ARG A 122 -7.47 5.26 -36.04
CA ARG A 122 -7.94 3.88 -36.22
C ARG A 122 -6.77 2.90 -36.32
N LEU A 123 -5.74 3.24 -37.09
CA LEU A 123 -4.52 2.45 -37.25
C LEU A 123 -3.75 2.33 -35.93
N LYS A 124 -3.51 3.45 -35.25
CA LYS A 124 -2.84 3.49 -33.94
C LYS A 124 -3.52 2.58 -32.91
N ARG A 125 -4.85 2.63 -32.82
CA ARG A 125 -5.63 1.75 -31.92
C ARG A 125 -5.56 0.28 -32.31
N ARG A 126 -5.51 -0.03 -33.60
CA ARG A 126 -5.38 -1.42 -34.08
C ARG A 126 -4.03 -1.99 -33.66
N ILE A 127 -2.94 -1.27 -33.91
CA ILE A 127 -1.57 -1.66 -33.53
C ILE A 127 -1.48 -1.92 -32.02
N LEU A 128 -1.97 -1.00 -31.19
CA LEU A 128 -1.94 -1.14 -29.72
C LEU A 128 -2.77 -2.32 -29.18
N ARG A 129 -3.71 -2.88 -29.96
CA ARG A 129 -4.53 -4.02 -29.56
C ARG A 129 -3.96 -5.36 -30.01
N THR A 130 -3.22 -5.38 -31.11
CA THR A 130 -2.48 -6.55 -31.55
C THR A 130 -1.23 -6.70 -30.69
N ARG A 131 -1.27 -7.60 -29.69
CA ARG A 131 -0.03 -8.12 -29.10
C ARG A 131 0.74 -8.85 -30.20
N PRO A 132 2.04 -8.61 -30.38
CA PRO A 132 2.86 -9.57 -31.10
C PRO A 132 2.74 -10.92 -30.39
N ALA A 133 2.71 -12.02 -31.14
CA ALA A 133 2.91 -13.33 -30.55
C ALA A 133 4.24 -13.29 -29.78
N ALA A 134 4.24 -13.70 -28.51
CA ALA A 134 5.49 -13.87 -27.79
C ALA A 134 6.26 -15.00 -28.50
N GLU A 135 7.45 -14.70 -29.02
CA GLU A 135 8.42 -15.71 -29.45
C GLU A 135 9.05 -16.39 -28.22
#